data_AF-A0A377W5L2-F1
#
_entry.id   AF-A0A377W5L2-F1
#
_cell.length_a   1.000
_cell.length_b   1.000
_cell.length_c   1.000
_cell.angle_alpha   90.00
_cell.angle_beta   90.00
_cell.angle_gamma   90.00
#
_symmetry.space_group_name_H-M   'P 1'
#
loop_
_entity.id
_entity.type
_entity.pdbx_description
1 polymer ?
#
loop_
_entity_poly.entity_id
_entity_poly.type
_entity_poly.pdbx_seq_one_letter_code
_entity_poly.pdbx_strand_id
1 'polypeptide(L)'
;MDNVVYADCVLINGKVATVDAHFSFKRAIAVKQGWIINVGEDQEIQQHIGPQTQVIDLGGKLILPAAHDSHIHIGWLADSWHCLNCQDVRSLAVLRERLRDQAARTPAGAWIRVCGLDPNAIKECAAEQRSLTRWDIDDVTADHPTLLALWDGHSCIVNSRALALSGLDASTPDPLGGHLGRTASGELDGNFIDLPALHLASGTMPRLTVAALKRTFWQPSA
;
A
#
# COMPACT_ATOMS: atom_id res chain seq x y z
N MET A 1 -4.66 -35.49 -41.19
CA MET A 1 -5.80 -34.85 -40.50
C MET A 1 -5.20 -34.15 -39.31
N ASP A 2 -5.08 -32.83 -39.40
CA ASP A 2 -4.55 -32.05 -38.28
C ASP A 2 -5.52 -32.17 -37.11
N ASN A 3 -5.03 -32.60 -35.95
CA ASN A 3 -5.84 -32.70 -34.75
C ASN A 3 -6.23 -31.28 -34.33
N VAL A 4 -7.50 -30.94 -34.57
CA VAL A 4 -8.08 -29.67 -34.11
C VAL A 4 -7.98 -29.61 -32.59
N VAL A 5 -7.30 -28.59 -32.08
CA VAL A 5 -7.19 -28.33 -30.64
C VAL A 5 -8.35 -27.42 -30.22
N TYR A 6 -9.29 -27.98 -29.47
CA TYR A 6 -10.38 -27.20 -28.87
C TYR A 6 -9.90 -26.41 -27.66
N ALA A 7 -10.21 -25.13 -27.63
CA ALA A 7 -9.91 -24.22 -26.52
C ALA A 7 -10.77 -24.52 -25.29
N ASP A 8 -10.30 -24.10 -24.12
CA ASP A 8 -11.12 -24.13 -22.90
C ASP A 8 -12.02 -22.87 -22.85
N CYS A 9 -11.49 -21.73 -23.32
CA CYS A 9 -12.21 -20.47 -23.45
C CYS A 9 -11.87 -19.76 -24.77
N VAL A 10 -12.88 -19.13 -25.36
CA VAL A 10 -12.78 -18.26 -26.53
C VAL A 10 -13.47 -16.94 -26.22
N LEU A 11 -12.78 -15.83 -26.48
CA LEU A 11 -13.35 -14.48 -26.43
C LEU A 11 -13.54 -14.00 -27.87
N ILE A 12 -14.76 -13.64 -28.27
CA ILE A 12 -15.09 -13.16 -29.62
C ILE A 12 -15.66 -11.74 -29.59
N ASN A 13 -15.77 -11.13 -30.77
CA ASN A 13 -16.34 -9.82 -31.01
C ASN A 13 -15.69 -8.77 -30.11
N GLY A 14 -14.38 -8.84 -29.93
CA GLY A 14 -13.59 -7.89 -29.19
C GLY A 14 -12.76 -6.98 -30.09
N LYS A 15 -11.92 -6.19 -29.44
CA LYS A 15 -10.81 -5.47 -30.04
C LYS A 15 -9.55 -5.87 -29.26
N VAL A 16 -8.83 -6.88 -29.73
CA VAL A 16 -7.68 -7.47 -29.05
C VAL A 16 -6.41 -6.75 -29.47
N ALA A 17 -5.75 -6.02 -28.57
CA ALA A 17 -4.44 -5.45 -28.84
C ALA A 17 -3.38 -6.57 -28.77
N THR A 18 -2.71 -6.86 -29.88
CA THR A 18 -1.68 -7.92 -29.93
C THR A 18 -0.34 -7.44 -29.38
N VAL A 19 -0.10 -6.12 -29.44
CA VAL A 19 1.16 -5.47 -29.06
C VAL A 19 2.35 -6.06 -29.85
N ASP A 20 2.09 -6.47 -31.09
CA ASP A 20 3.12 -6.79 -32.07
C ASP A 20 3.85 -5.52 -32.57
N ALA A 21 4.84 -5.69 -33.46
CA ALA A 21 5.63 -4.58 -34.00
C ALA A 21 4.80 -3.48 -34.71
N HIS A 22 3.55 -3.78 -35.09
CA HIS A 22 2.65 -2.86 -35.77
C HIS A 22 1.51 -2.38 -34.85
N PHE A 23 1.50 -2.77 -33.57
CA PHE A 23 0.42 -2.54 -32.62
C PHE A 23 -0.96 -2.90 -33.19
N SER A 24 -1.04 -4.06 -33.83
CA SER A 24 -2.25 -4.47 -34.53
C SER A 24 -3.40 -4.82 -33.56
N PHE A 25 -4.61 -4.78 -34.12
CA PHE A 25 -5.82 -5.23 -33.44
C PHE A 25 -6.44 -6.43 -34.14
N LYS A 26 -6.96 -7.37 -33.35
CA LYS A 26 -7.73 -8.54 -33.79
C LYS A 26 -9.08 -8.57 -33.11
N ARG A 27 -9.94 -9.54 -33.45
CA ARG A 27 -11.31 -9.60 -32.93
C ARG A 27 -11.53 -10.67 -31.87
N ALA A 28 -10.73 -11.73 -31.90
CA ALA A 28 -10.94 -12.88 -31.04
C ALA A 28 -9.63 -13.55 -30.59
N ILE A 29 -9.74 -14.30 -29.48
CA ILE A 29 -8.63 -15.04 -28.88
C ILE A 29 -9.12 -16.38 -28.35
N ALA A 30 -8.32 -17.44 -28.54
CA ALA A 30 -8.55 -18.79 -28.04
C ALA A 30 -7.51 -19.15 -26.97
N VAL A 31 -7.97 -19.68 -25.83
CA VAL A 31 -7.13 -20.02 -24.68
C VAL A 31 -7.30 -21.50 -24.30
N LYS A 32 -6.18 -22.20 -24.12
CA LYS A 32 -6.10 -23.58 -23.65
C LYS A 32 -5.11 -23.66 -22.50
N GLN A 33 -5.54 -24.14 -21.33
CA GLN A 33 -4.69 -24.35 -20.15
C GLN A 33 -3.86 -23.10 -19.78
N GLY A 34 -4.45 -21.91 -19.88
CA GLY A 34 -3.79 -20.64 -19.60
C GLY A 34 -2.91 -20.09 -20.74
N TRP A 35 -2.75 -20.82 -21.83
CA TRP A 35 -1.99 -20.38 -23.00
C TRP A 35 -2.91 -19.87 -24.12
N ILE A 36 -2.48 -18.78 -24.75
CA ILE A 36 -3.11 -18.28 -25.97
C ILE A 36 -2.69 -19.21 -27.11
N ILE A 37 -3.64 -19.94 -27.69
CA ILE A 37 -3.37 -20.86 -28.80
C ILE A 37 -3.67 -20.25 -30.16
N ASN A 38 -4.47 -19.18 -30.21
CA ASN A 38 -4.73 -18.42 -31.44
C ASN A 38 -5.26 -17.01 -31.11
N VAL A 39 -4.93 -16.03 -31.96
CA VAL A 39 -5.44 -14.65 -31.94
C VAL A 39 -5.76 -14.27 -33.39
N GLY A 40 -7.00 -13.85 -33.67
CA GLY A 40 -7.43 -13.65 -35.05
C GLY A 40 -8.79 -12.98 -35.18
N GLU A 41 -9.39 -13.13 -36.35
CA GLU A 41 -10.77 -12.73 -36.61
C GLU A 41 -11.76 -13.71 -35.98
N ASP A 42 -13.01 -13.25 -35.76
CA ASP A 42 -14.06 -14.06 -35.12
C ASP A 42 -14.29 -15.41 -35.84
N GLN A 43 -14.14 -15.42 -37.16
CA GLN A 43 -14.32 -16.61 -38.00
C GLN A 43 -13.14 -17.59 -37.87
N GLU A 44 -11.91 -17.10 -37.75
CA GLU A 44 -10.70 -17.92 -37.63
C GLU A 44 -10.67 -18.70 -36.31
N ILE A 45 -11.26 -18.14 -35.26
CA ILE A 45 -11.30 -18.74 -33.93
C ILE A 45 -12.37 -19.83 -33.80
N GLN A 46 -13.39 -19.86 -34.67
CA GLN A 46 -14.48 -20.86 -34.62
C GLN A 46 -13.97 -22.30 -34.65
N GLN A 47 -12.87 -22.57 -35.36
CA GLN A 47 -12.28 -23.92 -35.41
C GLN A 47 -11.82 -24.44 -34.05
N HIS A 48 -11.56 -23.55 -33.08
CA HIS A 48 -11.14 -23.91 -31.73
C HIS A 48 -12.33 -24.09 -30.77
N ILE A 49 -13.57 -23.91 -31.22
CA ILE A 49 -14.77 -24.07 -30.38
C ILE A 49 -15.22 -25.53 -30.45
N GLY A 50 -15.10 -26.23 -29.32
CA GLY A 50 -15.61 -27.58 -29.12
C GLY A 50 -16.78 -27.64 -28.12
N PRO A 51 -17.31 -28.84 -27.85
CA PRO A 51 -18.49 -29.01 -26.98
C PRO A 51 -18.33 -28.50 -25.54
N GLN A 52 -17.08 -28.35 -25.06
CA GLN A 52 -16.76 -27.90 -23.71
C GLN A 52 -16.15 -26.48 -23.69
N THR A 53 -15.99 -25.83 -24.85
CA THR A 53 -15.38 -24.50 -24.93
C THR A 53 -16.36 -23.45 -24.41
N GLN A 54 -15.93 -22.66 -23.44
CA GLN A 54 -16.67 -21.47 -23.04
C GLN A 54 -16.49 -20.37 -24.09
N VAL A 55 -17.59 -19.86 -24.63
CA VAL A 55 -17.57 -18.74 -25.59
C VAL A 55 -18.08 -17.49 -24.90
N ILE A 56 -17.29 -16.42 -24.94
CA ILE A 56 -17.61 -15.13 -24.33
C ILE A 56 -17.64 -14.06 -25.44
N ASP A 57 -18.82 -13.49 -25.67
CA ASP A 57 -18.97 -12.32 -26.56
C ASP A 57 -18.61 -11.05 -25.78
N LEU A 58 -17.59 -10.34 -26.27
CA LEU A 58 -17.10 -9.12 -25.64
C LEU A 58 -17.92 -7.87 -25.99
N GLY A 59 -18.75 -7.91 -27.03
CA GLY A 59 -19.59 -6.76 -27.44
C GLY A 59 -18.77 -5.55 -27.87
N GLY A 60 -17.66 -5.78 -28.57
CA GLY A 60 -16.72 -4.76 -29.07
C GLY A 60 -15.70 -4.25 -28.05
N LYS A 61 -15.67 -4.80 -26.82
CA LYS A 61 -14.73 -4.35 -25.77
C LYS A 61 -13.27 -4.63 -26.14
N LEU A 62 -12.39 -3.77 -25.62
CA LEU A 62 -10.94 -3.85 -25.78
C LEU A 62 -10.35 -4.92 -24.85
N ILE A 63 -9.48 -5.78 -25.39
CA ILE A 63 -8.58 -6.64 -24.62
C ILE A 63 -7.17 -6.06 -24.71
N LEU A 64 -6.53 -5.89 -23.55
CA LEU A 64 -5.12 -5.53 -23.44
C LEU A 64 -4.37 -6.65 -22.71
N PRO A 65 -3.07 -6.85 -22.98
CA PRO A 65 -2.23 -7.60 -22.07
C PRO A 65 -2.33 -7.04 -20.66
N ALA A 66 -2.29 -7.93 -19.66
CA ALA A 66 -2.25 -7.50 -18.27
C ALA A 66 -1.00 -6.63 -18.02
N ALA A 67 -1.13 -5.64 -17.14
CA ALA A 67 0.01 -4.84 -16.72
C ALA A 67 1.07 -5.73 -16.07
N HIS A 68 2.33 -5.51 -16.44
CA HIS A 68 3.47 -6.21 -15.86
C HIS A 68 4.40 -5.20 -15.20
N ASP A 69 4.45 -5.23 -13.87
CA ASP A 69 5.35 -4.41 -13.08
C ASP A 69 6.71 -5.13 -12.95
N SER A 70 7.76 -4.56 -13.53
CA SER A 70 9.10 -5.15 -13.53
C SER A 70 9.89 -4.86 -12.24
N HIS A 71 9.44 -3.92 -11.40
CA HIS A 71 10.11 -3.58 -10.15
C HIS A 71 9.09 -3.17 -9.10
N ILE A 72 8.81 -4.10 -8.19
CA ILE A 72 7.91 -3.87 -7.07
C ILE A 72 8.49 -4.38 -5.75
N HIS A 73 8.38 -3.57 -4.70
CA HIS A 73 8.65 -4.00 -3.34
C HIS A 73 7.39 -4.62 -2.73
N ILE A 74 7.05 -5.84 -3.15
CA ILE A 74 5.78 -6.49 -2.78
C ILE A 74 5.57 -6.60 -1.26
N GLY A 75 6.65 -6.79 -0.49
CA GLY A 75 6.59 -6.81 0.96
C GLY A 75 6.23 -5.45 1.57
N TRP A 76 6.76 -4.36 1.02
CA TRP A 76 6.42 -3.00 1.44
C TRP A 76 4.99 -2.63 1.06
N LEU A 77 4.53 -3.09 -0.11
CA LEU A 77 3.14 -2.91 -0.51
C LEU A 77 2.17 -3.63 0.42
N ALA A 78 2.45 -4.89 0.79
CA ALA A 78 1.61 -5.58 1.76
C ALA A 78 1.64 -4.88 3.12
N ASP A 79 2.81 -4.48 3.58
CA ASP A 79 3.00 -3.80 4.86
C ASP A 79 2.26 -2.44 4.91
N SER A 80 2.16 -1.72 3.79
CA SER A 80 1.40 -0.47 3.71
C SER A 80 -0.13 -0.67 3.79
N TRP A 81 -0.66 -1.88 3.63
CA TRP A 81 -2.08 -2.14 3.87
C TRP A 81 -2.39 -2.39 5.35
N HIS A 82 -1.36 -2.53 6.19
CA HIS A 82 -1.48 -2.68 7.65
C HIS A 82 -1.23 -1.38 8.41
N CYS A 83 -1.18 -0.23 7.71
CA CYS A 83 -1.18 1.08 8.34
C CYS A 83 -2.53 1.79 8.19
N LEU A 84 -2.88 2.58 9.19
CA LEU A 84 -3.97 3.53 9.11
C LEU A 84 -3.57 4.65 8.14
N ASN A 85 -4.22 4.69 6.97
CA ASN A 85 -3.95 5.71 5.95
C ASN A 85 -4.56 7.06 6.38
N CYS A 86 -3.73 8.08 6.46
CA CYS A 86 -4.10 9.45 6.82
C CYS A 86 -3.74 10.48 5.73
N GLN A 87 -3.58 10.06 4.48
CA GLN A 87 -3.20 10.95 3.37
C GLN A 87 -4.25 12.04 3.06
N ASP A 88 -5.52 11.79 3.37
CA ASP A 88 -6.64 12.71 3.20
C ASP A 88 -6.92 13.58 4.44
N VAL A 89 -6.20 13.37 5.54
CA VAL A 89 -6.43 14.11 6.80
C VAL A 89 -5.91 15.55 6.66
N ARG A 90 -6.74 16.51 7.08
CA ARG A 90 -6.46 17.97 6.98
C ARG A 90 -6.67 18.74 8.28
N SER A 91 -6.98 18.07 9.38
CA SER A 91 -7.14 18.70 10.68
C SER A 91 -6.73 17.79 11.82
N LEU A 92 -6.32 18.41 12.93
CA LEU A 92 -5.90 17.69 14.12
C LEU A 92 -7.08 16.95 14.75
N ALA A 93 -8.28 17.52 14.71
CA ALA A 93 -9.49 16.85 15.17
C ALA A 93 -9.74 15.51 14.44
N VAL A 94 -9.62 15.49 13.11
CA VAL A 94 -9.83 14.28 12.29
C VAL A 94 -8.70 13.27 12.52
N LEU A 95 -7.45 13.74 12.62
CA LEU A 95 -6.32 12.85 12.96
C LEU A 95 -6.55 12.14 14.29
N ARG A 96 -6.93 12.90 15.32
CA ARG A 96 -7.18 12.39 16.68
C ARG A 96 -8.36 11.43 16.73
N GLU A 97 -9.42 11.71 15.97
CA GLU A 97 -10.57 10.81 15.84
C GLU A 97 -10.17 9.46 15.25
N ARG A 98 -9.46 9.45 14.11
CA ARG A 98 -8.99 8.20 13.49
C ARG A 98 -8.03 7.41 14.39
N LEU A 99 -7.14 8.10 15.09
CA LEU A 99 -6.23 7.47 16.04
C LEU A 99 -6.99 6.84 17.22
N ARG A 100 -8.01 7.51 17.75
CA ARG A 100 -8.86 6.98 18.81
C ARG A 100 -9.62 5.72 18.36
N ASP A 101 -10.21 5.76 17.16
CA ASP A 101 -10.91 4.62 16.58
C ASP A 101 -9.98 3.43 16.34
N GLN A 102 -8.76 3.70 15.87
CA GLN A 102 -7.74 2.68 15.67
C GLN A 102 -7.28 2.10 17.02
N ALA A 103 -7.02 2.94 18.02
CA ALA A 103 -6.65 2.51 19.37
C ALA A 103 -7.73 1.59 19.97
N ALA A 104 -9.01 1.96 19.87
CA ALA A 104 -10.13 1.15 20.38
C ALA A 104 -10.23 -0.26 19.77
N ARG A 105 -9.67 -0.48 18.57
CA ARG A 105 -9.67 -1.78 17.87
C ARG A 105 -8.32 -2.50 17.96
N THR A 106 -7.32 -1.86 18.54
CA THR A 106 -5.96 -2.40 18.67
C THR A 106 -5.80 -3.02 20.06
N PRO A 107 -5.26 -4.24 20.21
CA PRO A 107 -4.96 -4.79 21.53
C PRO A 107 -4.02 -3.88 22.32
N ALA A 108 -4.26 -3.69 23.62
CA ALA A 108 -3.45 -2.84 24.48
C ALA A 108 -1.95 -3.18 24.38
N GLY A 109 -1.09 -2.16 24.24
CA GLY A 109 0.34 -2.33 24.05
C GLY A 109 0.79 -2.73 22.64
N ALA A 110 -0.10 -3.12 21.74
CA ALA A 110 0.24 -3.32 20.33
C ALA A 110 0.42 -1.98 19.61
N TRP A 111 1.26 -1.98 18.58
CA TRP A 111 1.63 -0.78 17.83
C TRP A 111 0.49 -0.26 16.95
N ILE A 112 0.34 1.05 16.91
CA ILE A 112 -0.46 1.76 15.90
C ILE A 112 0.51 2.35 14.87
N ARG A 113 0.31 1.99 13.60
CA ARG A 113 1.08 2.52 12.49
C ARG A 113 0.18 3.35 11.58
N VAL A 114 0.57 4.59 11.34
CA VAL A 114 -0.09 5.50 10.40
C VAL A 114 0.84 5.73 9.20
N CYS A 115 0.25 5.99 8.04
CA CYS A 115 0.98 6.29 6.82
C CYS A 115 0.34 7.42 6.01
N GLY A 116 1.18 8.11 5.25
CA GLY A 116 0.76 9.10 4.25
C GLY A 116 0.36 10.46 4.82
N LEU A 117 0.48 10.67 6.14
CA LEU A 117 0.12 11.94 6.76
C LEU A 117 1.03 13.07 6.23
N ASP A 118 0.42 14.12 5.68
CA ASP A 118 1.11 15.38 5.44
C ASP A 118 0.93 16.31 6.64
N PRO A 119 1.97 16.52 7.47
CA PRO A 119 1.86 17.38 8.65
C PRO A 119 1.58 18.83 8.28
N ASN A 120 2.00 19.29 7.10
CA ASN A 120 1.80 20.65 6.63
C ASN A 120 0.35 20.90 6.17
N ALA A 121 -0.42 19.83 5.95
CA ALA A 121 -1.82 19.90 5.57
C ALA A 121 -2.77 20.01 6.78
N ILE A 122 -2.26 19.94 8.02
CA ILE A 122 -3.02 20.12 9.25
C ILE A 122 -3.27 21.61 9.49
N LYS A 123 -4.53 22.03 9.34
CA LYS A 123 -4.95 23.44 9.42
C LYS A 123 -4.57 24.12 10.74
N GLU A 124 -4.73 23.43 11.86
CA GLU A 124 -4.42 23.95 13.19
C GLU A 124 -2.92 24.24 13.33
N CYS A 125 -2.06 23.30 12.93
CA CYS A 125 -0.61 23.49 12.94
C CYS A 125 -0.16 24.63 12.03
N ALA A 126 -0.75 24.73 10.83
CA ALA A 126 -0.48 25.82 9.90
C ALA A 126 -0.91 27.19 10.46
N ALA A 127 -2.08 27.28 11.09
CA ALA A 127 -2.58 28.50 11.71
C ALA A 127 -1.73 28.95 12.91
N GLU A 128 -1.22 27.99 13.69
CA GLU A 128 -0.35 28.21 14.85
C GLU A 128 1.13 28.37 14.47
N GLN A 129 1.48 28.23 13.19
CA GLN A 129 2.85 28.26 12.66
C GLN A 129 3.82 27.34 13.42
N ARG A 130 3.35 26.13 13.76
CA ARG A 130 4.15 25.11 14.46
C ARG A 130 4.09 23.76 13.76
N SER A 131 5.05 22.91 14.11
CA SER A 131 5.04 21.51 13.69
C SER A 131 4.04 20.70 14.52
N LEU A 132 3.54 19.61 13.91
CA LEU A 132 2.85 18.55 14.64
C LEU A 132 3.87 17.82 15.52
N THR A 133 3.46 17.44 16.72
CA THR A 133 4.33 16.83 17.74
C THR A 133 3.65 15.64 18.39
N ARG A 134 4.40 14.86 19.18
CA ARG A 134 3.84 13.75 19.98
C ARG A 134 2.71 14.18 20.90
N TRP A 135 2.77 15.40 21.44
CA TRP A 135 1.76 15.90 22.39
C TRP A 135 0.39 16.09 21.74
N ASP A 136 0.34 16.25 20.42
CA ASP A 136 -0.91 16.35 19.67
C ASP A 136 -1.67 15.00 19.59
N ILE A 137 -1.00 13.88 19.89
CA ILE A 137 -1.54 12.52 19.75
C ILE A 137 -1.40 11.65 21.00
N ASP A 138 -0.59 12.07 21.99
CA ASP A 138 -0.23 11.24 23.14
C ASP A 138 -1.42 10.73 23.94
N ASP A 139 -2.40 11.60 24.24
CA ASP A 139 -3.57 11.24 25.04
C ASP A 139 -4.51 10.26 24.33
N VAL A 140 -4.69 10.41 23.02
CA VAL A 140 -5.55 9.51 22.21
C VAL A 140 -4.86 8.20 21.83
N THR A 141 -3.57 8.05 22.14
CA THR A 141 -2.77 6.86 21.85
C THR A 141 -2.03 6.30 23.07
N ALA A 142 -2.35 6.73 24.29
CA ALA A 142 -1.56 6.47 25.49
C ALA A 142 -1.29 4.98 25.79
N ASP A 143 -2.19 4.08 25.39
CA ASP A 143 -2.06 2.64 25.60
C ASP A 143 -1.25 1.92 24.51
N HIS A 144 -0.89 2.62 23.43
CA HIS A 144 -0.29 2.04 22.23
C HIS A 144 0.96 2.82 21.78
N PRO A 145 2.13 2.18 21.62
CA PRO A 145 3.23 2.83 20.92
C PRO A 145 2.75 3.17 19.50
N THR A 146 2.89 4.44 19.11
CA THR A 146 2.36 4.95 17.84
C THR A 146 3.46 5.56 17.00
N LEU A 147 3.48 5.21 15.72
CA LEU A 147 4.35 5.79 14.70
C LEU A 147 3.52 6.31 13.54
N LEU A 148 3.64 7.62 13.28
CA LEU A 148 3.08 8.30 12.12
C LEU A 148 4.14 8.44 11.04
N ALA A 149 4.14 7.56 10.04
CA ALA A 149 5.00 7.72 8.87
C ALA A 149 4.44 8.85 7.99
N LEU A 150 5.26 9.86 7.72
CA LEU A 150 4.84 11.04 6.97
C LEU A 150 4.88 10.74 5.46
N TRP A 151 4.21 11.60 4.70
CA TRP A 151 4.04 11.45 3.25
C TRP A 151 5.35 11.43 2.46
N ASP A 152 6.42 12.03 3.01
CA ASP A 152 7.74 12.10 2.38
C ASP A 152 8.50 10.76 2.38
N GLY A 153 8.03 9.78 3.17
CA GLY A 153 8.66 8.47 3.33
C GLY A 153 9.99 8.49 4.11
N HIS A 154 10.41 9.66 4.60
CA HIS A 154 11.72 9.88 5.22
C HIS A 154 11.59 10.44 6.63
N SER A 155 10.39 10.86 7.03
CA SER A 155 10.11 11.43 8.34
C SER A 155 9.03 10.65 9.09
N CYS A 156 9.07 10.66 10.42
CA CYS A 156 7.98 10.14 11.24
C CYS A 156 7.76 10.95 12.52
N ILE A 157 6.56 10.83 13.08
CA ILE A 157 6.25 11.31 14.43
C ILE A 157 5.92 10.11 15.30
N VAL A 158 6.54 10.00 16.48
CA VAL A 158 6.27 8.93 17.44
C VAL A 158 5.75 9.49 18.75
N ASN A 159 4.82 8.78 19.38
CA ASN A 159 4.26 9.18 20.67
C ASN A 159 5.22 8.90 21.84
N SER A 160 4.92 9.45 23.01
CA SER A 160 5.73 9.27 24.23
C SER A 160 5.92 7.80 24.62
N ARG A 161 4.92 6.94 24.36
CA ARG A 161 5.02 5.50 24.60
C ARG A 161 6.01 4.80 23.68
N ALA A 162 6.02 5.15 22.40
CA ALA A 162 6.98 4.62 21.43
C ALA A 162 8.42 5.07 21.74
N LEU A 163 8.61 6.31 22.21
CA LEU A 163 9.91 6.79 22.70
C LEU A 163 10.40 5.98 23.90
N ALA A 164 9.55 5.80 24.91
CA ALA A 164 9.87 5.03 26.11
C ALA A 164 10.21 3.56 25.77
N LEU A 165 9.43 2.93 24.90
CA LEU A 165 9.66 1.55 24.46
C LEU A 165 10.93 1.40 23.62
N SER A 166 11.35 2.47 22.94
CA SER A 166 12.60 2.52 22.16
C SER A 166 13.82 2.96 22.98
N GLY A 167 13.64 3.29 24.27
CA GLY A 167 14.72 3.76 25.14
C GLY A 167 15.28 5.13 24.71
N LEU A 168 14.46 5.96 24.06
CA LEU A 168 14.88 7.26 23.53
C LEU A 168 14.44 8.37 24.49
N ASP A 169 15.35 9.30 24.76
CA ASP A 169 15.16 10.40 25.69
C ASP A 169 15.90 11.67 25.23
N ALA A 170 15.85 12.72 26.07
CA ALA A 170 16.51 14.00 25.81
C ALA A 170 18.04 13.89 25.64
N SER A 171 18.68 12.83 26.14
CA SER A 171 20.12 12.61 26.03
C SER A 171 20.54 11.82 24.79
N THR A 172 19.57 11.20 24.09
CA THR A 172 19.83 10.43 22.87
C THR A 172 20.42 11.35 21.79
N PRO A 173 21.62 11.10 21.25
CA PRO A 173 22.18 11.95 20.21
C PRO A 173 21.49 11.72 18.85
N ASP A 174 21.61 12.69 17.96
CA ASP A 174 21.19 12.52 16.57
C ASP A 174 22.08 11.47 15.87
N PRO A 175 21.50 10.54 15.08
CA PRO A 175 22.28 9.60 14.29
C PRO A 175 22.94 10.30 13.10
N LEU A 176 24.02 9.72 12.57
CA LEU A 176 24.66 10.25 11.36
C LEU A 176 23.67 10.27 10.19
N GLY A 177 23.38 11.46 9.65
CA GLY A 177 22.46 11.64 8.54
C GLY A 177 20.98 11.58 8.91
N GLY A 178 20.63 11.78 10.19
CA GLY A 178 19.25 11.99 10.63
C GLY A 178 19.18 12.94 11.83
N HIS A 179 17.99 13.40 12.16
CA HIS A 179 17.79 14.40 13.22
C HIS A 179 16.57 14.06 14.08
N LEU A 180 16.69 14.27 15.39
CA LEU A 180 15.61 14.12 16.36
C LEU A 180 15.07 15.49 16.77
N GLY A 181 13.79 15.74 16.51
CA GLY A 181 13.09 16.98 16.88
C GLY A 181 13.08 17.19 18.39
N ARG A 182 13.33 18.44 18.81
CA ARG A 182 13.43 18.84 20.22
C ARG A 182 12.78 20.18 20.46
N THR A 183 12.25 20.34 21.67
CA THR A 183 11.85 21.63 22.20
C THR A 183 13.06 22.46 22.61
N ALA A 184 12.82 23.72 22.99
CA ALA A 184 13.85 24.60 23.54
C ALA A 184 14.51 24.06 24.82
N SER A 185 13.84 23.16 25.57
CA SER A 185 14.42 22.51 26.75
C SER A 185 15.22 21.23 26.43
N GLY A 186 15.31 20.84 25.15
CA GLY A 186 16.01 19.64 24.70
C GLY A 186 15.19 18.35 24.77
N GLU A 187 13.92 18.43 25.19
CA GLU A 187 13.01 17.28 25.23
C GLU A 187 12.60 16.88 23.80
N LEU A 188 12.60 15.56 23.53
CA LEU A 188 12.18 15.03 22.23
C LEU A 188 10.71 15.37 21.95
N ASP A 189 10.42 16.05 20.84
CA ASP A 189 9.05 16.40 20.45
C ASP A 189 8.34 15.28 19.67
N GLY A 190 9.05 14.19 19.40
CA GLY A 190 8.56 13.02 18.68
C GLY A 190 8.81 13.06 17.17
N ASN A 191 9.34 14.14 16.59
CA ASN A 191 9.71 14.19 15.16
C ASN A 191 11.07 13.51 14.92
N PHE A 192 11.13 12.70 13.88
CA PHE A 192 12.33 12.02 13.43
C PHE A 192 12.48 12.31 11.93
N ILE A 193 13.64 12.81 11.54
CA ILE A 193 13.93 13.27 10.18
C ILE A 193 15.05 12.39 9.61
N ASP A 194 14.82 11.90 8.40
CA ASP A 194 15.63 10.94 7.64
C ASP A 194 15.69 9.52 8.23
N LEU A 195 15.96 8.56 7.33
CA LEU A 195 15.93 7.13 7.60
C LEU A 195 16.74 6.69 8.82
N PRO A 196 17.95 7.23 9.12
CA PRO A 196 18.71 6.84 10.30
C PRO A 196 17.97 7.14 11.61
N ALA A 197 17.26 8.28 11.69
CA ALA A 197 16.45 8.61 12.85
C ALA A 197 15.26 7.66 12.94
N LEU A 198 14.51 7.48 11.85
CA LEU A 198 13.35 6.58 11.81
C LEU A 198 13.67 5.16 12.29
N HIS A 199 14.87 4.65 11.99
CA HIS A 199 15.31 3.32 12.42
C HIS A 199 15.42 3.17 13.94
N LEU A 200 15.70 4.25 14.69
CA LEU A 200 15.78 4.20 16.15
C LEU A 200 14.43 3.83 16.78
N ALA A 201 13.34 4.37 16.24
CA ALA A 201 11.99 4.07 16.74
C ALA A 201 11.35 2.86 16.04
N SER A 202 11.51 2.73 14.73
CA SER A 202 10.90 1.61 13.98
C SER A 202 11.58 0.27 14.23
N GLY A 203 12.83 0.25 14.72
CA GLY A 203 13.55 -0.97 15.06
C GLY A 203 12.92 -1.79 16.19
N THR A 204 12.14 -1.15 17.07
CA THR A 204 11.41 -1.81 18.16
C THR A 204 9.98 -2.21 17.78
N MET A 205 9.51 -1.78 16.60
CA MET A 205 8.20 -2.15 16.07
C MET A 205 8.24 -3.60 15.56
N PRO A 206 7.27 -4.45 15.95
CA PRO A 206 7.16 -5.80 15.43
C PRO A 206 7.04 -5.81 13.91
N ARG A 207 7.86 -6.63 13.26
CA ARG A 207 7.71 -6.90 11.82
C ARG A 207 6.51 -7.81 11.60
N LEU A 208 5.73 -7.53 10.57
CA LEU A 208 4.70 -8.45 10.12
C LEU A 208 5.33 -9.78 9.73
N THR A 209 4.69 -10.87 10.16
CA THR A 209 5.10 -12.21 9.75
C THR A 209 4.84 -12.40 8.25
N VAL A 210 5.62 -13.26 7.60
CA VAL A 210 5.37 -13.65 6.20
C VAL A 210 3.94 -14.17 6.01
N ALA A 211 3.39 -14.88 7.00
CA ALA A 211 2.01 -15.35 6.97
C ALA A 211 0.99 -14.19 7.00
N ALA A 212 1.24 -13.15 7.81
CA ALA A 212 0.40 -11.96 7.83
C ALA A 212 0.46 -11.20 6.50
N LEU A 213 1.64 -11.01 5.91
CA LEU A 213 1.81 -10.38 4.61
C LEU A 213 1.15 -11.17 3.47
N LYS A 214 1.21 -12.51 3.50
CA LYS A 214 0.54 -13.34 2.50
C LYS A 214 -0.99 -13.22 2.55
N ARG A 215 -1.57 -13.10 3.76
CA ARG A 215 -3.03 -12.90 3.92
C ARG A 215 -3.50 -11.61 3.26
N THR A 216 -2.67 -10.56 3.24
CA THR A 216 -2.96 -9.30 2.57
C THR A 216 -3.35 -9.47 1.10
N PHE A 217 -2.65 -10.34 0.35
CA PHE A 217 -2.88 -10.51 -1.09
C PHE A 217 -3.92 -11.57 -1.46
N TRP A 218 -4.21 -12.50 -0.54
CA TRP A 218 -4.94 -13.73 -0.86
C TRP A 218 -6.28 -13.88 -0.14
N GLN A 219 -6.74 -12.84 0.58
CA GLN A 219 -8.11 -12.80 1.05
C GLN A 219 -9.02 -12.29 -0.08
N PRO A 220 -10.09 -13.02 -0.43
CA PRO A 220 -11.09 -12.49 -1.34
C PRO A 220 -11.68 -11.23 -0.70
N SER A 221 -11.83 -10.17 -1.50
CA SER A 221 -12.61 -9.00 -1.11
C SER A 221 -13.98 -9.46 -0.61
N ALA A 222 -14.35 -9.09 0.61
CA ALA A 222 -15.70 -9.27 1.11
C ALA A 222 -16.69 -8.38 0.35
#